data_AF-A0A7R9XNV5-F1
#
_entry.id   AF-A0A7R9XNV5-F1
#
_cell.length_a   1.000
_cell.length_b   1.000
_cell.length_c   1.000
_cell.angle_alpha   90.00
_cell.angle_beta   90.00
_cell.angle_gamma   90.00
#
_symmetry.space_group_name_H-M   'P 1'
#
loop_
_entity.id
_entity.type
_entity.pdbx_description
1 polymer ?
#
loop_
_entity_poly.entity_id
_entity_poly.type
_entity_poly.pdbx_seq_one_letter_code
_entity_poly.pdbx_strand_id
1 'polypeptide(L)'
;STNGASHKVPGRIGDAPIAGAGAYADSEVGGCGATGDGDQMMRLLPCFYAVQLMRQGASPKQAAEAAVDRIAKYYPSFWGGIVVVNVAGEHAGAANVGTPFSYTVVSDATGGQPQIVTVTSHRSKLLSSVQNLKKDDA
;
A
#
# COMPACT_ATOMS: atom_id res chain seq x y z
N SER A 1 -9.26 10.53 5.04
CA SER A 1 -9.70 11.13 6.31
C SER A 1 -9.58 10.08 7.41
N THR A 2 -9.18 10.46 8.63
CA THR A 2 -9.00 9.53 9.76
C THR A 2 -9.01 10.28 11.08
N ASN A 3 -9.37 9.60 12.18
CA ASN A 3 -9.13 10.08 13.55
C ASN A 3 -7.73 9.72 14.08
N GLY A 4 -6.91 9.00 13.30
CA GLY A 4 -5.55 8.58 13.66
C GLY A 4 -5.50 7.33 14.55
N ALA A 5 -4.33 7.04 15.12
CA ALA A 5 -4.16 5.88 15.99
C ALA A 5 -4.90 6.06 17.33
N SER A 6 -5.43 4.96 17.86
CA SER A 6 -6.01 4.90 19.21
C SER A 6 -4.97 5.25 20.27
N HIS A 7 -5.37 5.99 21.30
CA HIS A 7 -4.50 6.42 22.42
C HIS A 7 -3.21 7.15 22.00
N LYS A 8 -3.20 7.78 20.83
CA LYS A 8 -2.08 8.59 20.35
C LYS A 8 -1.76 9.74 21.33
N VAL A 9 -0.48 10.07 21.42
CA VAL A 9 -0.02 11.25 22.17
C VAL A 9 -0.72 12.51 21.64
N PRO A 10 -1.19 13.43 22.50
CA PRO A 10 -1.79 14.69 22.05
C PRO A 10 -0.87 15.42 21.07
N GLY A 11 -1.43 15.86 19.94
CA GLY A 11 -0.67 16.49 18.85
C GLY A 11 -0.04 15.52 17.84
N ARG A 12 -0.13 14.20 18.03
CA ARG A 12 0.38 13.22 17.04
C ARG A 12 -0.37 13.32 15.72
N ILE A 13 0.40 13.43 14.63
CA ILE A 13 -0.06 13.40 13.24
C ILE A 13 0.44 12.10 12.59
N GLY A 14 -0.43 11.42 11.83
CA GLY A 14 -0.11 10.20 11.07
C GLY A 14 0.24 10.50 9.61
N ASP A 15 0.23 9.47 8.77
CA ASP A 15 0.51 9.55 7.32
C ASP A 15 -0.64 10.18 6.52
N ALA A 16 -1.89 10.01 6.99
CA ALA A 16 -3.09 10.40 6.26
C ALA A 16 -3.12 11.85 5.69
N PRO A 17 -2.67 12.91 6.40
CA PRO A 17 -2.63 14.26 5.85
C PRO A 17 -1.34 14.59 5.09
N ILE A 18 -0.39 13.67 4.99
CA ILE A 18 0.91 13.90 4.37
C ILE A 18 0.85 13.46 2.91
N ALA A 19 0.99 14.42 1.99
CA ALA A 19 1.02 14.15 0.55
C ALA A 19 2.12 13.14 0.21
N GLY A 20 1.75 12.09 -0.51
CA GLY A 20 2.68 11.01 -0.88
C GLY A 20 2.75 9.88 0.14
N ALA A 21 2.34 10.10 1.38
CA ALA A 21 2.21 9.04 2.38
C ALA A 21 0.80 8.44 2.35
N GLY A 22 -0.18 9.17 2.90
CA GLY A 22 -1.55 8.70 3.03
C GLY A 22 -2.29 8.62 1.69
N ALA A 23 -2.01 9.56 0.79
CA ALA A 23 -2.57 9.57 -0.55
C ALA A 23 -1.67 10.35 -1.52
N TYR A 24 -1.76 10.03 -2.80
CA TYR A 24 -1.15 10.80 -3.89
C TYR A 24 -1.96 10.62 -5.17
N ALA A 25 -2.05 11.66 -5.99
CA ALA A 25 -2.75 11.62 -7.26
C ALA A 25 -2.01 12.45 -8.30
N ASP A 26 -1.95 11.93 -9.52
CA ASP A 26 -1.37 12.56 -10.68
C ASP A 26 -2.23 12.21 -11.90
N SER A 27 -2.79 13.23 -12.56
CA SER A 27 -3.70 13.07 -13.69
C SER A 27 -3.08 12.39 -14.91
N GLU A 28 -1.75 12.37 -15.03
CA GLU A 28 -1.06 11.71 -16.15
C GLU A 28 -0.70 10.25 -15.84
N VAL A 29 -0.85 9.81 -14.58
CA VAL A 29 -0.34 8.50 -14.13
C VAL A 29 -1.41 7.68 -13.42
N GLY A 30 -2.01 8.23 -12.36
CA GLY A 30 -2.90 7.49 -11.48
C GLY A 30 -2.97 8.06 -10.07
N GLY A 31 -3.54 7.27 -9.15
CA GLY A 31 -3.69 7.61 -7.75
C GLY A 31 -3.40 6.45 -6.81
N CYS A 32 -3.17 6.79 -5.55
CA CYS A 32 -2.97 5.85 -4.46
C CYS A 32 -3.63 6.35 -3.17
N GLY A 33 -4.17 5.42 -2.39
CA GLY A 33 -4.56 5.62 -1.00
C GLY A 33 -3.94 4.56 -0.10
N ALA A 34 -3.45 4.96 1.07
CA ALA A 34 -2.82 4.10 2.05
C ALA A 34 -3.66 3.97 3.34
N THR A 35 -3.46 2.85 4.03
CA THR A 35 -4.00 2.59 5.37
C THR A 35 -3.00 1.77 6.16
N GLY A 36 -2.86 2.02 7.46
CA GLY A 36 -1.83 1.34 8.23
C GLY A 36 -1.43 2.03 9.52
N ASP A 37 -0.31 1.56 10.06
CA ASP A 37 0.47 2.24 11.07
C ASP A 37 1.14 3.48 10.43
N GLY A 38 0.44 4.61 10.53
CA GLY A 38 0.89 5.87 9.98
C GLY A 38 2.28 6.32 10.44
N ASP A 39 2.79 5.85 11.59
CA ASP A 39 4.12 6.23 12.08
C ASP A 39 5.24 5.54 11.27
N GLN A 40 4.96 4.35 10.71
CA GLN A 40 5.86 3.61 9.83
C GLN A 40 5.62 3.96 8.36
N MET A 41 4.35 4.04 7.94
CA MET A 41 3.96 4.37 6.57
C MET A 41 4.52 5.73 6.12
N MET A 42 4.42 6.77 6.95
CA MET A 42 4.83 8.13 6.57
C MET A 42 6.33 8.26 6.24
N ARG A 43 7.16 7.38 6.80
CA ARG A 43 8.62 7.48 6.65
C ARG A 43 9.06 7.15 5.23
N LEU A 44 8.28 6.36 4.51
CA LEU A 44 8.68 5.83 3.20
C LEU A 44 7.77 6.25 2.03
N LEU A 45 6.80 7.14 2.27
CA LEU A 45 5.91 7.73 1.26
C LEU A 45 5.34 6.69 0.25
N PRO A 46 4.62 5.66 0.72
CA PRO A 46 4.21 4.54 -0.12
C PRO A 46 3.38 4.95 -1.32
N CYS A 47 2.49 5.94 -1.18
CA CYS A 47 1.65 6.38 -2.29
C CYS A 47 2.38 7.18 -3.36
N PHE A 48 3.30 8.06 -2.97
CA PHE A 48 4.18 8.74 -3.94
C PHE A 48 5.03 7.71 -4.69
N TYR A 49 5.62 6.76 -3.95
CA TYR A 49 6.45 5.74 -4.55
C TYR A 49 5.67 4.83 -5.52
N ALA A 50 4.46 4.39 -5.15
CA ALA A 50 3.63 3.58 -6.03
C ALA A 50 3.22 4.32 -7.31
N VAL A 51 2.80 5.59 -7.20
CA VAL A 51 2.50 6.41 -8.40
C VAL A 51 3.75 6.61 -9.25
N GLN A 52 4.91 6.84 -8.65
CA GLN A 52 6.16 6.97 -9.40
C GLN A 52 6.55 5.67 -10.14
N LEU A 53 6.29 4.49 -9.56
CA LEU A 53 6.50 3.21 -10.24
C LEU A 53 5.53 3.04 -11.42
N MET A 54 4.25 3.41 -11.25
CA MET A 54 3.30 3.40 -12.37
C MET A 54 3.73 4.35 -13.48
N ARG A 55 4.29 5.53 -13.14
CA ARG A 55 4.89 6.46 -14.12
C ARG A 55 6.03 5.82 -14.91
N GLN A 56 6.76 4.89 -14.30
CA GLN A 56 7.85 4.13 -14.93
C GLN A 56 7.35 2.89 -15.71
N GLY A 57 6.03 2.70 -15.84
CA GLY A 57 5.42 1.61 -16.59
C GLY A 57 5.11 0.36 -15.78
N ALA A 58 5.22 0.40 -14.44
CA ALA A 58 4.76 -0.71 -13.62
C ALA A 58 3.23 -0.81 -13.65
N SER A 59 2.69 -2.03 -13.66
CA SER A 59 1.26 -2.22 -13.46
C SER A 59 0.84 -1.82 -12.03
N PRO A 60 -0.44 -1.47 -11.79
CA PRO A 60 -0.93 -1.16 -10.46
C PRO A 60 -0.56 -2.23 -9.41
N LYS A 61 -0.67 -3.52 -9.77
CA LYS A 61 -0.30 -4.62 -8.86
C LYS A 61 1.19 -4.59 -8.50
N GLN A 62 2.07 -4.44 -9.50
CA GLN A 62 3.52 -4.38 -9.27
C GLN A 62 3.90 -3.17 -8.41
N ALA A 63 3.31 -2.01 -8.68
CA ALA A 63 3.53 -0.80 -7.91
C ALA A 63 3.07 -0.95 -6.45
N ALA A 64 1.90 -1.56 -6.25
CA ALA A 64 1.34 -1.80 -4.92
C ALA A 64 2.24 -2.71 -4.08
N GLU A 65 2.59 -3.88 -4.63
CA GLU A 65 3.46 -4.86 -3.97
C GLU A 65 4.83 -4.27 -3.65
N ALA A 66 5.45 -3.55 -4.60
CA ALA A 66 6.76 -2.94 -4.39
C ALA A 66 6.77 -1.86 -3.30
N ALA A 67 5.69 -1.08 -3.15
CA ALA A 67 5.59 -0.08 -2.10
C ALA A 67 5.44 -0.70 -0.70
N VAL A 68 4.62 -1.76 -0.58
CA VAL A 68 4.49 -2.54 0.66
C VAL A 68 5.81 -3.23 1.01
N ASP A 69 6.46 -3.87 0.03
CA ASP A 69 7.75 -4.55 0.22
C ASP A 69 8.86 -3.58 0.67
N ARG A 70 8.85 -2.34 0.15
CA ARG A 70 9.79 -1.30 0.58
C ARG A 70 9.66 -0.99 2.07
N ILE A 71 8.44 -0.99 2.61
CA ILE A 71 8.21 -0.79 4.05
C ILE A 71 8.57 -2.05 4.83
N ALA A 72 8.14 -3.23 4.36
CA ALA A 72 8.44 -4.51 4.98
C ALA A 72 9.95 -4.78 5.11
N LYS A 73 10.77 -4.24 4.20
CA LYS A 73 12.23 -4.29 4.30
C LYS A 73 12.78 -3.70 5.60
N TYR A 74 12.16 -2.63 6.13
CA TYR A 74 12.61 -1.96 7.36
C TYR A 74 11.74 -2.32 8.56
N TYR A 75 10.46 -2.61 8.33
CA TYR A 75 9.48 -2.95 9.36
C TYR A 75 8.73 -4.23 8.96
N PRO A 76 9.35 -5.43 9.08
CA PRO A 76 8.77 -6.67 8.54
C PRO A 76 7.36 -7.01 9.02
N SER A 77 7.01 -6.56 10.23
CA SER A 77 5.72 -6.82 10.87
C SER A 77 4.80 -5.60 10.89
N PHE A 78 5.04 -4.59 10.04
CA PHE A 78 4.18 -3.40 10.02
C PHE A 78 2.74 -3.76 9.69
N TRP A 79 1.79 -3.06 10.31
CA TRP A 79 0.39 -3.17 9.91
C TRP A 79 0.10 -2.15 8.81
N GLY A 80 -0.26 -2.58 7.60
CA GLY A 80 -0.65 -1.64 6.55
C GLY A 80 -0.71 -2.21 5.14
N GLY A 81 -1.33 -1.41 4.27
CA GLY A 81 -1.50 -1.71 2.86
C GLY A 81 -1.89 -0.47 2.07
N ILE A 82 -1.90 -0.61 0.75
CA ILE A 82 -2.28 0.46 -0.16
C ILE A 82 -3.22 -0.06 -1.25
N VAL A 83 -4.02 0.86 -1.79
CA VAL A 83 -4.81 0.69 -3.01
C VAL A 83 -4.31 1.70 -4.03
N VAL A 84 -4.15 1.26 -5.27
CA VAL A 84 -3.66 2.06 -6.38
C VAL A 84 -4.56 1.89 -7.59
N VAL A 85 -4.63 2.93 -8.42
CA VAL A 85 -5.36 2.95 -9.69
C VAL A 85 -4.55 3.76 -10.70
N ASN A 86 -4.47 3.31 -11.96
CA ASN A 86 -3.84 4.09 -13.03
C ASN A 86 -4.88 4.82 -13.90
N VAL A 87 -4.42 5.67 -14.82
CA VAL A 87 -5.29 6.42 -15.75
C VAL A 87 -6.10 5.54 -16.71
N ALA A 88 -5.70 4.29 -16.91
CA ALA A 88 -6.47 3.32 -17.69
C ALA A 88 -7.62 2.68 -16.89
N GLY A 89 -7.76 3.02 -15.61
CA GLY A 89 -8.77 2.46 -14.70
C GLY A 89 -8.39 1.10 -14.11
N GLU A 90 -7.19 0.60 -14.40
CA GLU A 90 -6.67 -0.62 -13.77
C GLU A 90 -6.31 -0.32 -12.32
N HIS A 91 -6.69 -1.21 -11.41
CA HIS A 91 -6.47 -1.01 -9.98
C HIS A 91 -5.93 -2.27 -9.30
N ALA A 92 -5.25 -2.11 -8.18
CA ALA A 92 -4.83 -3.20 -7.32
C ALA A 92 -4.68 -2.74 -5.87
N GLY A 93 -4.65 -3.68 -4.95
CA GLY A 93 -4.18 -3.44 -3.60
C GLY A 93 -3.11 -4.43 -3.19
N ALA A 94 -2.29 -4.03 -2.23
CA ALA A 94 -1.31 -4.88 -1.58
C ALA A 94 -1.27 -4.58 -0.08
N ALA A 95 -0.98 -5.61 0.71
CA ALA A 95 -0.92 -5.53 2.16
C ALA A 95 0.22 -6.38 2.71
N ASN A 96 0.78 -5.96 3.84
CA ASN A 96 1.78 -6.75 4.55
C ASN A 96 1.18 -8.06 5.10
N VAL A 97 2.05 -8.98 5.49
CA VAL A 97 1.68 -10.26 6.12
C VAL A 97 0.80 -10.03 7.35
N GLY A 98 -0.35 -10.72 7.41
CA GLY A 98 -1.28 -10.64 8.54
C GLY A 98 -2.22 -9.44 8.48
N THR A 99 -2.26 -8.71 7.37
CA THR A 99 -3.11 -7.51 7.20
C THR A 99 -4.07 -7.58 6.01
N PRO A 100 -4.84 -8.66 5.84
CA PRO A 100 -5.82 -8.70 4.76
C PRO A 100 -6.83 -7.56 4.92
N PHE A 101 -7.20 -6.94 3.81
CA PHE A 101 -8.23 -5.91 3.80
C PHE A 101 -9.06 -6.02 2.52
N SER A 102 -10.21 -5.38 2.52
CA SER A 102 -11.04 -5.25 1.32
C SER A 102 -11.21 -3.79 0.97
N TYR A 103 -11.30 -3.49 -0.33
CA TYR A 103 -11.66 -2.17 -0.83
C TYR A 103 -12.81 -2.27 -1.84
N THR A 104 -13.51 -1.16 -2.05
CA THR A 104 -14.65 -1.08 -2.95
C THR A 104 -14.25 -0.41 -4.25
N VAL A 105 -14.72 -0.97 -5.37
CA VAL A 105 -14.56 -0.40 -6.72
C VAL A 105 -15.94 -0.11 -7.28
N VAL A 106 -16.09 1.08 -7.85
CA VAL A 106 -17.27 1.49 -8.61
C VAL A 106 -16.77 2.15 -9.91
N SER A 107 -17.23 1.66 -11.06
CA SER A 107 -16.92 2.23 -12.37
C SER A 107 -17.99 1.83 -13.38
N ASP A 108 -17.88 2.34 -14.60
CA ASP A 108 -18.74 1.89 -15.72
C ASP A 108 -18.57 0.38 -15.97
N ALA A 109 -17.36 -0.17 -15.80
CA ALA A 109 -17.10 -1.60 -15.91
C ALA A 109 -17.80 -2.43 -14.84
N THR A 110 -18.15 -1.84 -13.69
CA THR A 110 -18.97 -2.49 -12.67
C THR A 110 -20.48 -2.24 -12.84
N GLY A 111 -20.90 -1.60 -13.94
CA GLY A 111 -22.29 -1.19 -14.17
C GLY A 111 -22.78 -0.15 -13.14
N GLY A 112 -21.87 0.64 -12.59
CA GLY A 112 -22.14 1.57 -11.49
C GLY A 112 -22.44 0.89 -10.15
N GLN A 113 -22.32 -0.44 -10.06
CA GLN A 113 -22.55 -1.18 -8.82
C GLN A 113 -21.26 -1.33 -8.00
N PRO A 114 -21.31 -1.21 -6.67
CA PRO A 114 -20.16 -1.50 -5.81
C PRO A 114 -19.71 -2.95 -5.92
N GLN A 115 -18.42 -3.16 -6.22
CA GLN A 115 -17.76 -4.45 -6.14
C GLN A 115 -16.71 -4.44 -5.04
N ILE A 116 -16.67 -5.50 -4.23
CA ILE A 116 -15.69 -5.66 -3.15
C ILE A 116 -14.52 -6.48 -3.69
N VAL A 117 -13.31 -5.93 -3.59
CA VAL A 117 -12.07 -6.62 -3.92
C VAL A 117 -11.35 -6.92 -2.62
N THR A 118 -11.02 -8.20 -2.41
CA THR A 118 -10.25 -8.65 -1.23
C THR A 118 -8.77 -8.73 -1.57
N VAL A 119 -7.97 -7.99 -0.81
CA VAL A 119 -6.51 -8.03 -0.85
C VAL A 119 -6.05 -9.06 0.16
N THR A 120 -5.43 -10.12 -0.34
CA THR A 120 -4.73 -11.08 0.51
C THR A 120 -3.35 -10.56 0.86
N SER A 121 -2.85 -10.94 2.03
CA SER A 121 -1.51 -10.58 2.46
C SER A 121 -0.46 -11.07 1.47
N HIS A 122 0.40 -10.17 1.03
CA HIS A 122 1.57 -10.49 0.22
C HIS A 122 2.75 -10.77 1.15
N ARG A 123 3.40 -11.93 0.98
CA ARG A 123 4.67 -12.21 1.65
C ARG A 123 5.79 -11.76 0.72
N SER A 124 6.51 -10.71 1.11
CA SER A 124 7.60 -10.17 0.28
C SER A 124 8.58 -11.26 -0.14
N LYS A 125 8.93 -11.29 -1.43
CA LYS A 125 9.97 -12.18 -1.99
C LYS A 125 11.35 -11.96 -1.35
N LEU A 126 11.59 -10.78 -0.78
CA LEU A 126 12.80 -10.47 -0.04
C LEU A 126 12.87 -11.22 1.30
N LEU A 127 11.73 -11.31 2.02
CA LEU A 127 11.67 -12.00 3.31
C LEU A 127 11.77 -13.53 3.17
N SER A 128 11.22 -14.10 2.09
CA SER A 128 11.39 -15.54 1.80
C SER A 128 12.85 -15.90 1.53
N SER A 129 13.61 -15.01 0.87
CA SER A 129 15.04 -15.24 0.56
C SER A 129 15.93 -15.19 1.81
N VAL A 130 15.64 -14.29 2.76
CA VAL A 130 16.40 -14.17 4.03
C VAL A 130 16.15 -15.34 4.98
N GLN A 131 14.93 -15.89 5.00
CA GLN A 131 14.62 -17.07 5.82
C GLN A 131 15.27 -18.35 5.27
N ASN A 132 15.41 -18.47 3.95
CA ASN A 132 16.10 -19.60 3.33
C ASN A 132 17.61 -19.57 3.64
N LEU A 133 18.24 -18.40 3.61
CA LEU A 133 19.66 -18.25 3.97
C LEU A 133 19.96 -18.69 5.41
N LYS A 134 19.06 -18.42 6.37
CA LYS A 134 19.23 -18.87 7.75
C LYS A 134 19.00 -20.37 7.97
N LYS A 135 18.44 -21.07 6.98
CA LYS A 135 18.10 -22.50 7.06
C LYS A 135 19.23 -23.39 6.56
N ASP A 136 20.13 -22.84 5.74
CA ASP A 136 21.29 -23.55 5.20
C ASP A 136 22.53 -23.46 6.13
N ASP A 137 22.43 -22.67 7.20
CA ASP A 137 23.48 -22.47 8.23
C ASP A 137 23.22 -23.28 9.52
N ALA A 138 22.25 -24.20 9.53
CA ALA A 138 21.87 -25.04 10.68
C ALA A 138 21.87 -26.54 10.31
#